data_AF-A0A959L744-F1
#
_entry.id   AF-A0A959L744-F1
#
_cell.length_a   1.000
_cell.length_b   1.000
_cell.length_c   1.000
_cell.angle_alpha   90.00
_cell.angle_beta   90.00
_cell.angle_gamma   90.00
#
_symmetry.space_group_name_H-M   'P 1'
#
loop_
_entity.id
_entity.type
_entity.pdbx_description
1 polymer ?
#
loop_
_entity_poly.entity_id
_entity_poly.type
_entity_poly.pdbx_seq_one_letter_code
_entity_poly.pdbx_strand_id
1 'polypeptide(L)'
;MEKDSILMGIVLGAIVPVLGYLAIEAIFNLMSQMDLMEVVSGGAMSRRVRTLALLGICCNLIPFNIAKRNRWDDTMRGIVFPTLIYVAAWCIKYLAVLF
;
A
#
# COMPACT_ATOMS: atom_id res chain seq x y z
N MET A 1 -5.42 22.35 -16.65
CA MET A 1 -5.54 20.92 -16.32
C MET A 1 -6.64 20.79 -15.29
N GLU A 2 -7.78 20.24 -15.68
CA GLU A 2 -8.83 19.85 -14.73
C GLU A 2 -8.18 18.89 -13.72
N LYS A 3 -8.05 19.35 -12.46
CA LYS A 3 -7.34 18.60 -11.41
C LYS A 3 -8.15 17.40 -10.92
N ASP A 4 -9.43 17.35 -11.25
CA ASP A 4 -10.27 16.21 -10.99
C ASP A 4 -10.34 15.32 -12.24
N SER A 5 -9.67 14.18 -12.16
CA SER A 5 -9.69 13.20 -13.24
C SER A 5 -9.59 11.81 -12.65
N ILE A 6 -10.50 10.94 -13.07
CA ILE A 6 -10.48 9.51 -12.72
C ILE A 6 -9.11 8.91 -13.05
N LEU A 7 -8.49 9.33 -14.16
CA LEU A 7 -7.21 8.82 -14.63
C LEU A 7 -6.06 9.21 -13.66
N MET A 8 -6.10 10.43 -13.11
CA MET A 8 -5.16 10.84 -12.07
C MET A 8 -5.35 10.02 -10.78
N GLY A 9 -6.60 9.72 -10.42
CA GLY A 9 -6.93 8.86 -9.29
C GLY A 9 -6.40 7.43 -9.46
N ILE A 10 -6.54 6.85 -10.65
CA ILE A 10 -6.05 5.49 -10.97
C ILE A 10 -4.52 5.44 -10.86
N VAL A 11 -3.82 6.42 -11.44
CA VAL A 11 -2.36 6.48 -11.40
C VAL A 11 -1.85 6.62 -9.95
N LEU A 12 -2.45 7.52 -9.17
CA LEU A 12 -2.10 7.69 -7.76
C LEU A 12 -2.40 6.43 -6.94
N GLY A 13 -3.59 5.84 -7.12
CA GLY A 13 -4.00 4.62 -6.42
C GLY A 13 -3.19 3.38 -6.79
N ALA A 14 -2.52 3.37 -7.97
CA ALA A 14 -1.63 2.29 -8.37
C ALA A 14 -0.19 2.48 -7.89
N ILE A 15 0.34 3.70 -7.98
CA ILE A 15 1.74 3.99 -7.62
C ILE A 15 1.93 4.03 -6.10
N VAL A 16 1.00 4.64 -5.37
CA VAL A 16 1.16 4.88 -3.94
C VAL A 16 1.29 3.59 -3.12
N PRO A 17 0.53 2.51 -3.36
CA PRO A 17 0.72 1.24 -2.64
C PRO A 17 2.11 0.64 -2.82
N VAL A 18 2.67 0.74 -4.04
CA VAL A 18 4.01 0.22 -4.36
C VAL A 18 5.07 1.05 -3.66
N LEU A 19 4.99 2.39 -3.74
CA LEU A 19 5.90 3.27 -3.03
C LEU A 19 5.78 3.11 -1.51
N GLY A 20 4.56 2.92 -0.99
CA GLY A 20 4.31 2.67 0.42
C GLY A 20 4.99 1.39 0.91
N TYR A 21 4.87 0.30 0.15
CA TYR A 21 5.56 -0.95 0.46
C TYR A 21 7.09 -0.76 0.49
N LEU A 22 7.67 -0.17 -0.55
CA LEU A 22 9.11 0.07 -0.64
C LEU A 22 9.63 0.98 0.48
N ALA A 23 8.89 2.04 0.81
CA ALA A 23 9.28 2.97 1.86
C ALA A 23 9.30 2.28 3.24
N ILE A 24 8.27 1.49 3.54
CA ILE A 24 8.19 0.77 4.82
C ILE A 24 9.27 -0.32 4.86
N GLU A 25 9.47 -1.07 3.78
CA GLU A 25 10.56 -2.06 3.68
C GLU A 25 11.94 -1.42 3.90
N ALA A 26 12.19 -0.25 3.29
CA ALA A 26 13.42 0.51 3.49
C ALA A 26 13.61 0.93 4.95
N ILE A 27 12.56 1.41 5.63
CA ILE A 27 12.61 1.75 7.05
C ILE A 27 13.00 0.53 7.88
N PHE A 28 12.37 -0.63 7.65
CA PHE A 28 12.73 -1.83 8.39
C PHE A 28 14.15 -2.32 8.08
N ASN A 29 14.61 -2.20 6.83
CA ASN A 29 15.99 -2.54 6.46
C ASN A 29 17.01 -1.63 7.15
N LEU A 30 16.71 -0.33 7.27
CA LEU A 30 17.54 0.61 8.03
C LEU A 30 17.56 0.24 9.52
N MET A 31 16.40 -0.06 10.11
CA MET A 31 16.32 -0.49 11.51
C MET A 31 17.09 -1.79 11.78
N SER A 32 17.03 -2.76 10.86
CA SER A 32 17.82 -3.99 10.95
C SER A 32 19.33 -3.74 10.82
N GLN A 33 19.76 -2.79 9.98
CA GLN A 33 21.18 -2.41 9.87
C GLN A 33 21.70 -1.70 11.13
N MET A 34 20.83 -1.03 11.88
CA MET A 34 21.16 -0.36 13.13
C MET A 34 21.12 -1.31 14.35
N ASP A 35 20.96 -2.61 14.14
CA ASP A 35 20.80 -3.62 15.21
C ASP A 35 19.60 -3.33 16.15
N LEU A 36 18.65 -2.50 15.70
CA LEU A 36 17.43 -2.16 16.44
C LEU A 36 16.36 -3.24 16.32
N MET A 37 16.55 -4.23 15.44
CA MET A 37 15.60 -5.30 15.20
C MET A 37 16.30 -6.61 14.82
N GLU A 38 15.97 -7.68 15.55
CA GLU A 38 16.47 -9.04 15.30
C GLU A 38 16.11 -9.52 13.88
N VAL A 39 17.02 -10.27 13.26
CA VAL A 39 16.79 -10.89 11.95
C VAL A 39 15.68 -11.92 12.09
N VAL A 40 14.49 -11.58 11.58
CA VAL A 40 13.31 -12.45 11.65
C VAL A 40 13.55 -13.76 10.89
N SER A 41 13.48 -14.88 11.60
CA SER A 41 13.58 -16.23 11.04
C SER A 41 12.45 -16.55 10.05
N GLY A 42 12.63 -17.54 9.17
CA GLY A 42 11.81 -17.74 7.95
C GLY A 42 10.28 -17.74 8.12
N GLY A 43 9.76 -18.23 9.26
CA GLY A 43 8.32 -18.16 9.58
C GLY A 43 7.84 -16.74 9.95
N ALA A 44 8.66 -15.98 10.67
CA ALA A 44 8.39 -14.58 10.99
C ALA A 44 8.56 -13.67 9.77
N MET A 45 9.45 -14.02 8.83
CA MET A 45 9.61 -13.34 7.55
C MET A 45 8.31 -13.37 6.71
N SER A 46 7.65 -14.53 6.62
CA SER A 46 6.36 -14.67 5.90
C SER A 46 5.26 -13.79 6.50
N ARG A 47 5.17 -13.72 7.84
CA ARG A 47 4.21 -12.85 8.55
C ARG A 47 4.54 -11.37 8.33
N ARG A 48 5.82 -11.00 8.33
CA ARG A 48 6.29 -9.63 8.07
C ARG A 48 5.94 -9.18 6.64
N VAL A 49 6.14 -10.02 5.63
CA VAL A 49 5.79 -9.65 4.25
C VAL A 49 4.28 -9.41 4.08
N ARG A 50 3.43 -10.17 4.78
CA ARG A 50 1.98 -9.97 4.80
C ARG A 50 1.58 -8.62 5.37
N THR A 51 2.12 -8.27 6.54
CA THR A 51 1.82 -7.00 7.22
C THR A 51 2.38 -5.81 6.45
N LEU A 52 3.60 -5.91 5.91
CA LEU A 52 4.18 -4.89 5.05
C LEU A 52 3.34 -4.62 3.81
N ALA A 53 2.84 -5.68 3.15
CA ALA A 53 1.98 -5.54 1.99
C ALA A 53 0.66 -4.84 2.33
N LEU A 54 0.02 -5.18 3.47
CA LEU A 54 -1.16 -4.46 3.94
C LEU A 54 -0.88 -2.99 4.25
N LEU A 55 0.21 -2.69 4.95
CA LEU A 55 0.58 -1.32 5.28
C LEU A 55 0.85 -0.49 4.02
N GLY A 56 1.55 -1.06 3.03
CA GLY A 56 1.73 -0.44 1.72
C GLY A 56 0.40 -0.17 1.04
N ILE A 57 -0.50 -1.16 1.03
CA ILE A 57 -1.88 -0.97 0.53
C ILE A 57 -2.64 0.06 1.35
N CYS A 58 -2.34 0.34 2.61
CA CYS A 58 -3.00 1.42 3.36
C CYS A 58 -2.43 2.82 3.04
N CYS A 59 -1.26 2.93 2.41
CA CYS A 59 -0.66 4.24 2.10
C CYS A 59 -1.48 5.05 1.08
N ASN A 60 -2.34 4.41 0.29
CA ASN A 60 -3.31 5.07 -0.59
C ASN A 60 -4.38 5.89 0.17
N LEU A 61 -4.52 5.75 1.51
CA LEU A 61 -5.30 6.70 2.31
C LEU A 61 -4.72 8.11 2.24
N ILE A 62 -3.41 8.27 2.02
CA ILE A 62 -2.74 9.57 1.90
C ILE A 62 -3.28 10.36 0.69
N PRO A 63 -3.15 9.89 -0.57
CA PRO A 63 -3.71 10.58 -1.72
C PRO A 63 -5.24 10.65 -1.66
N PHE A 64 -5.92 9.65 -1.08
CA PHE A 64 -7.37 9.69 -0.91
C PHE A 64 -7.80 10.85 0.00
N ASN A 65 -7.11 11.07 1.13
CA ASN A 65 -7.42 12.16 2.03
C ASN A 65 -7.08 13.55 1.42
N ILE A 66 -6.03 13.63 0.60
CA ILE A 66 -5.69 14.84 -0.16
C ILE A 66 -6.78 15.16 -1.20
N ALA A 67 -7.22 14.16 -1.96
CA ALA A 67 -8.30 14.30 -2.94
C ALA A 67 -9.63 14.67 -2.26
N LYS A 68 -9.93 14.06 -1.11
CA LYS A 68 -11.08 14.39 -0.27
C LYS A 68 -11.06 15.84 0.21
N ARG A 69 -9.92 16.32 0.71
CA ARG A 69 -9.77 17.73 1.16
C ARG A 69 -10.00 18.72 0.03
N ASN A 70 -9.58 18.37 -1.19
CA ASN A 70 -9.74 19.21 -2.38
C ASN A 70 -11.09 19.03 -3.10
N ARG A 71 -11.98 18.16 -2.59
CA ARG A 71 -13.28 17.81 -3.19
C ARG A 71 -13.16 17.28 -4.63
N TRP A 72 -12.17 16.43 -4.89
CA TRP A 72 -11.97 15.76 -6.18
C TRP A 72 -12.67 14.40 -6.19
N ASP A 73 -13.97 14.39 -6.47
CA ASP A 73 -14.83 13.21 -6.37
C ASP A 73 -14.46 12.12 -7.39
N ASP A 74 -14.07 12.51 -8.60
CA ASP A 74 -13.67 11.58 -9.66
C ASP A 74 -12.30 10.97 -9.37
N THR A 75 -11.37 11.75 -8.83
CA THR A 75 -10.06 11.29 -8.38
C THR A 75 -10.20 10.32 -7.20
N MET A 76 -11.10 10.60 -6.24
CA MET A 76 -11.38 9.68 -5.13
C MET A 76 -11.89 8.33 -5.64
N ARG A 77 -12.84 8.32 -6.57
CA ARG A 77 -13.34 7.08 -7.22
C ARG A 77 -12.23 6.34 -7.96
N GLY A 78 -11.37 7.09 -8.66
CA GLY A 78 -10.21 6.57 -9.37
C GLY A 78 -9.19 5.88 -8.45
N ILE A 79 -9.01 6.34 -7.21
CA ILE A 79 -8.10 5.73 -6.22
C ILE A 79 -8.67 4.43 -5.65
N VAL A 80 -10.00 4.35 -5.47
CA VAL A 80 -10.66 3.19 -4.86
C VAL A 80 -10.53 1.94 -5.74
N PHE A 81 -10.69 2.08 -7.06
CA PHE A 81 -10.57 0.96 -8.01
C PHE A 81 -9.26 0.16 -7.91
N PRO A 82 -8.06 0.76 -8.07
CA PRO A 82 -6.80 0.05 -7.95
C PRO A 82 -6.59 -0.46 -6.52
N THR A 83 -7.03 0.28 -5.50
CA THR A 83 -6.95 -0.16 -4.10
C THR A 83 -7.68 -1.49 -3.88
N LEU A 84 -8.91 -1.61 -4.42
CA LEU A 84 -9.69 -2.85 -4.33
C LEU A 84 -9.01 -4.01 -5.07
N ILE A 85 -8.40 -3.75 -6.23
CA ILE A 85 -7.63 -4.76 -6.98
C ILE A 85 -6.44 -5.24 -6.15
N TYR A 86 -5.68 -4.34 -5.52
CA TYR A 86 -4.57 -4.70 -4.65
C TYR A 86 -5.01 -5.52 -3.44
N VAL A 87 -6.11 -5.13 -2.80
CA VAL A 87 -6.69 -5.88 -1.67
C VAL A 87 -7.16 -7.27 -2.12
N ALA A 88 -7.85 -7.38 -3.27
CA ALA A 88 -8.28 -8.66 -3.81
C ALA A 88 -7.09 -9.58 -4.15
N ALA A 89 -6.06 -9.04 -4.80
CA ALA A 89 -4.83 -9.77 -5.11
C ALA A 89 -4.10 -10.21 -3.84
N TRP A 90 -4.03 -9.35 -2.82
CA TRP A 90 -3.47 -9.68 -1.51
C TRP A 90 -4.27 -10.79 -0.83
N CYS A 91 -5.60 -10.69 -0.82
CA CYS A 91 -6.47 -11.72 -0.30
C CYS A 91 -6.20 -13.05 -1.00
N ILE A 92 -6.26 -13.13 -2.34
CA ILE A 92 -6.03 -14.39 -3.08
C ILE A 92 -4.65 -14.99 -2.76
N LYS A 93 -3.60 -14.17 -2.74
CA LYS A 93 -2.22 -14.62 -2.49
C LYS A 93 -2.03 -15.20 -1.08
N TYR A 94 -2.71 -14.65 -0.08
CA TYR A 94 -2.55 -15.06 1.31
C TYR A 94 -3.72 -15.87 1.88
N LEU A 95 -4.82 -16.02 1.14
CA LEU A 95 -5.98 -16.86 1.50
C LEU A 95 -5.55 -18.33 1.64
N ALA A 96 -4.73 -18.79 0.69
CA ALA A 96 -4.20 -20.16 0.66
C ALA A 96 -3.18 -20.47 1.76
N VAL A 97 -2.79 -19.47 2.57
CA VAL A 97 -1.93 -19.65 3.74
C VAL A 97 -2.63 -19.19 5.03
N LEU A 98 -3.94 -18.92 4.95
CA LEU A 98 -4.80 -18.62 6.09
C LEU A 98 -5.71 -19.83 6.43
N PHE A 99 -5.88 -20.76 5.49
CA PHE A 99 -6.50 -22.08 5.62
C PHE A 99 -5.47 -23.16 5.28
#